data_AF-A0A0A1DR20-F1
#
_entry.id   AF-A0A0A1DR20-F1
#
_cell.length_a   1.000
_cell.length_b   1.000
_cell.length_c   1.000
_cell.angle_alpha   90.00
_cell.angle_beta   90.00
_cell.angle_gamma   90.00
#
_symmetry.space_group_name_H-M   'P 1'
#
loop_
_entity.id
_entity.type
_entity.pdbx_description
1 polymer ?
#
loop_
_entity_poly.entity_id
_entity_poly.type
_entity_poly.pdbx_seq_one_letter_code
_entity_poly.pdbx_strand_id
1 'polypeptide(L)'
;MTLTAAPAPTGAISRRRRMLPPLLVAGGITAATVALHFRDPHDQGSWGLCPSAALGIYCPGCGGLRAVNDLSNLRLVDAASSNLLFLAVIPLFGWVFWRWTAGRWSGRPWDPDSRRLARVTGVMIAVMVVFTVLRNTPYGAWLAP
;
A
#
# COMPACT_ATOMS: atom_id res chain seq x y z
N MET A 1 25.56 8.62 -53.32
CA MET A 1 24.51 9.37 -52.59
C MET A 1 23.75 8.37 -51.71
N THR A 2 24.15 8.22 -50.46
CA THR A 2 23.44 7.43 -49.45
C THR A 2 22.56 8.40 -48.66
N LEU A 3 21.24 8.31 -48.87
CA LEU A 3 20.26 9.07 -48.09
C LEU A 3 20.11 8.40 -46.72
N THR A 4 20.69 9.01 -45.68
CA THR A 4 20.47 8.61 -44.30
C THR A 4 19.01 8.90 -43.94
N ALA A 5 18.19 7.86 -43.82
CA ALA A 5 16.81 8.00 -43.38
C ALA A 5 16.77 8.61 -41.97
N ALA A 6 16.00 9.69 -41.79
CA ALA A 6 15.79 10.30 -40.49
C ALA A 6 15.12 9.29 -39.54
N PRO A 7 15.54 9.18 -38.28
CA PRO A 7 14.91 8.29 -37.32
C PRO A 7 13.43 8.66 -37.16
N ALA A 8 12.56 7.64 -37.24
CA ALA A 8 11.13 7.83 -37.07
C ALA A 8 10.84 8.53 -35.73
N PRO A 9 9.88 9.48 -35.67
CA PRO A 9 9.50 10.11 -34.42
C PRO A 9 9.03 9.02 -33.46
N THR A 10 9.78 8.81 -32.37
CA THR A 10 9.37 7.97 -31.26
C THR A 10 8.08 8.56 -30.71
N GLY A 11 6.95 7.93 -31.06
CA GLY A 11 5.63 8.45 -30.76
C GLY A 11 5.49 8.76 -29.26
N ALA A 12 5.30 10.03 -28.93
CA ALA A 12 5.11 10.47 -27.56
C ALA A 12 3.93 9.69 -26.95
N ILE A 13 4.19 8.93 -25.88
CA ILE A 13 3.15 8.16 -25.18
C ILE A 13 2.02 9.12 -24.77
N SER A 14 0.80 8.85 -25.25
CA SER A 14 -0.36 9.70 -24.97
C SER A 14 -0.61 9.81 -23.46
N ARG A 15 -1.11 10.97 -23.00
CA ARG A 15 -1.45 11.19 -21.59
C ARG A 15 -2.36 10.08 -21.05
N ARG A 16 -3.32 9.61 -21.86
CA ARG A 16 -4.21 8.48 -21.51
C ARG A 16 -3.42 7.23 -21.13
N ARG A 17 -2.45 6.82 -21.96
CA ARG A 17 -1.58 5.66 -21.68
C ARG A 17 -0.70 5.88 -20.45
N ARG A 18 -0.19 7.09 -20.22
CA ARG A 18 0.61 7.42 -19.02
C ARG A 18 -0.21 7.34 -17.73
N MET A 19 -1.52 7.55 -17.79
CA MET A 19 -2.39 7.60 -16.61
C MET A 19 -3.10 6.28 -16.33
N LEU A 20 -3.03 5.30 -17.23
CA LEU A 20 -3.57 3.98 -16.99
C LEU A 20 -3.01 3.33 -15.70
N PRO A 21 -1.68 3.32 -15.41
CA PRO A 21 -1.17 2.69 -14.20
C PRO A 21 -1.70 3.27 -12.87
N PRO A 22 -1.66 4.59 -12.61
CA PRO A 22 -2.22 5.12 -11.36
C PRO A 22 -3.73 4.96 -11.28
N LEU A 23 -4.45 5.00 -12.40
CA LEU A 23 -5.89 4.70 -12.41
C LEU A 23 -6.17 3.25 -12.00
N LEU A 24 -5.38 2.30 -12.49
CA LEU A 24 -5.50 0.89 -12.10
C LEU A 24 -5.17 0.69 -10.61
N VAL A 25 -4.12 1.35 -10.10
CA VAL A 25 -3.77 1.29 -8.68
C VAL A 25 -4.87 1.87 -7.81
N ALA A 26 -5.35 3.09 -8.12
CA ALA A 26 -6.42 3.72 -7.37
C ALA A 26 -7.73 2.92 -7.45
N GLY A 27 -8.09 2.43 -8.64
CA GLY A 27 -9.26 1.58 -8.85
C GLY A 27 -9.18 0.26 -8.06
N GLY A 28 -8.01 -0.39 -8.05
CA GLY A 28 -7.76 -1.60 -7.27
C GLY A 28 -7.85 -1.37 -5.76
N ILE A 29 -7.24 -0.30 -5.25
CA ILE A 29 -7.34 0.08 -3.83
C ILE A 29 -8.80 0.36 -3.46
N THR A 30 -9.52 1.10 -4.31
CA THR A 30 -10.93 1.43 -4.09
C THR A 30 -11.78 0.16 -4.07
N ALA A 31 -11.63 -0.73 -5.05
CA ALA A 31 -12.36 -1.99 -5.12
C ALA A 31 -12.07 -2.89 -3.90
N ALA A 32 -10.81 -3.03 -3.50
CA ALA A 32 -10.43 -3.80 -2.32
C ALA A 32 -11.02 -3.19 -1.03
N THR A 33 -11.00 -1.86 -0.89
CA THR A 33 -11.58 -1.16 0.26
C THR A 33 -13.09 -1.34 0.32
N VAL A 34 -13.79 -1.20 -0.81
CA VAL A 34 -15.24 -1.46 -0.91
C VAL A 34 -15.56 -2.90 -0.55
N ALA A 35 -14.77 -3.85 -1.05
CA ALA A 35 -14.99 -5.26 -0.73
C ALA A 35 -14.80 -5.53 0.78
N LEU A 36 -13.77 -4.95 1.40
CA LEU A 36 -13.54 -5.03 2.84
C LEU A 36 -14.62 -4.31 3.66
N HIS A 37 -15.16 -3.20 3.17
CA HIS A 37 -16.24 -2.48 3.82
C HIS A 37 -17.51 -3.35 3.96
N PHE A 38 -17.84 -4.12 2.91
CA PHE A 38 -19.05 -4.94 2.89
C PHE A 38 -18.84 -6.38 3.38
N ARG A 39 -17.61 -6.90 3.38
CA ARG A 39 -17.28 -8.26 3.85
C ARG A 39 -16.28 -8.17 5.00
N ASP A 40 -16.81 -8.32 6.21
CA ASP A 40 -16.07 -8.08 7.45
C ASP A 40 -14.91 -9.07 7.62
N PRO A 41 -13.65 -8.60 7.67
CA PRO A 41 -12.48 -9.42 7.96
C PRO A 41 -12.32 -9.82 9.44
N HIS A 42 -13.16 -9.32 10.35
CA HIS A 42 -13.20 -9.79 11.73
C HIS A 42 -13.86 -11.16 11.86
N ASP A 43 -14.78 -11.49 10.94
CA ASP A 43 -15.40 -12.80 10.88
C ASP A 43 -14.38 -13.86 10.45
N GLN A 44 -14.18 -14.88 11.29
CA GLN A 44 -13.21 -15.93 11.00
C GLN A 44 -13.54 -16.65 9.69
N GLY A 45 -12.53 -16.78 8.82
CA GLY A 45 -12.66 -17.45 7.53
C GLY A 45 -13.34 -16.63 6.43
N SER A 46 -13.78 -15.40 6.70
CA SER A 46 -14.42 -14.56 5.68
C SER A 46 -13.49 -14.28 4.50
N TRP A 47 -12.18 -14.16 4.71
CA TRP A 47 -11.20 -13.99 3.63
C TRP A 47 -10.30 -15.22 3.43
N GLY A 48 -10.82 -16.40 3.78
CA GLY A 48 -10.07 -17.66 3.78
C GLY A 48 -9.30 -17.89 5.09
N LEU A 49 -8.52 -18.96 5.11
CA LEU A 49 -7.68 -19.31 6.26
C LEU A 49 -6.43 -18.41 6.30
N CYS A 50 -6.21 -17.71 7.42
CA CYS A 50 -4.98 -16.96 7.70
C CYS A 50 -3.98 -17.93 8.38
N PRO A 51 -2.90 -18.40 7.69
CA PRO A 51 -2.01 -19.41 8.26
C PRO A 51 -1.28 -18.92 9.52
N SER A 52 -0.98 -17.63 9.59
CA SER A 52 -0.38 -17.01 10.78
C SER A 52 -1.33 -17.04 11.97
N ALA A 53 -2.62 -16.72 11.78
CA ALA A 53 -3.62 -16.84 12.84
C ALA A 53 -3.78 -18.29 13.30
N ALA A 54 -3.72 -19.26 12.39
CA ALA A 54 -3.74 -20.70 12.73
C ALA A 54 -2.54 -21.14 13.58
N LEU A 55 -1.42 -20.41 13.49
CA LEU A 55 -0.22 -20.60 14.31
C LEU A 55 -0.21 -19.73 15.59
N GLY A 56 -1.30 -19.00 15.87
CA GLY A 56 -1.38 -18.08 17.00
C GLY A 56 -0.57 -16.79 16.83
N ILE A 57 -0.15 -16.47 15.60
CA ILE A 57 0.66 -15.29 15.28
C ILE A 57 -0.25 -14.17 14.75
N TYR A 58 -0.23 -13.03 15.42
CA TYR A 58 -0.93 -11.82 15.00
C TYR A 58 -0.09 -11.07 13.96
N CYS A 59 -0.23 -11.47 12.70
CA CYS A 59 0.53 -10.84 11.61
C CYS A 59 -0.06 -9.47 11.22
N PRO A 60 0.80 -8.50 10.83
CA PRO A 60 0.34 -7.19 10.37
C PRO A 60 -0.50 -7.27 9.08
N GLY A 61 -0.38 -8.34 8.30
CA GLY A 61 -1.18 -8.57 7.09
C GLY A 61 -2.69 -8.69 7.41
N CYS A 62 -3.08 -9.70 8.18
CA CYS A 62 -4.48 -9.93 8.56
C CYS A 62 -5.03 -8.74 9.40
N GLY A 63 -4.20 -8.09 10.23
CA GLY A 63 -4.57 -6.84 10.89
C GLY A 63 -4.78 -5.64 9.96
N GLY A 64 -4.09 -5.60 8.82
CA GLY A 64 -4.28 -4.56 7.79
C GLY A 64 -5.66 -4.64 7.12
N LEU A 65 -6.18 -5.84 6.87
CA LEU A 65 -7.54 -6.02 6.34
C LEU A 65 -8.58 -5.43 7.31
N ARG A 66 -8.45 -5.77 8.60
CA ARG A 66 -9.30 -5.23 9.67
C ARG A 66 -9.21 -3.72 9.78
N ALA A 67 -7.98 -3.18 9.76
CA ALA A 67 -7.77 -1.74 9.80
C ALA A 67 -8.41 -0.99 8.62
N VAL A 68 -8.40 -1.58 7.41
CA VAL A 68 -9.08 -0.99 6.24
C VAL A 68 -10.60 -1.03 6.40
N ASN A 69 -11.17 -2.15 6.88
CA ASN A 69 -12.60 -2.22 7.18
C ASN A 69 -12.99 -1.17 8.24
N ASP A 70 -12.28 -1.12 9.37
CA ASP A 70 -12.55 -0.17 10.45
C ASP A 70 -12.46 1.28 9.95
N LEU A 71 -11.42 1.61 9.18
CA LEU A 71 -11.22 2.93 8.61
C LEU A 71 -12.33 3.30 7.61
N SER A 72 -12.79 2.34 6.80
CA SER A 72 -13.92 2.55 5.87
C SER A 72 -15.24 2.81 6.60
N ASN A 73 -15.36 2.31 7.83
CA ASN A 73 -16.48 2.54 8.74
C ASN A 73 -16.26 3.75 9.69
N LEU A 74 -15.23 4.56 9.45
CA LEU A 74 -14.86 5.72 10.25
C LEU A 74 -14.47 5.40 11.71
N ARG A 75 -14.10 4.16 12.00
CA ARG A 75 -13.71 3.65 13.32
C ARG A 75 -12.20 3.76 13.51
N LEU A 76 -11.71 4.97 13.75
CA LEU A 76 -10.25 5.26 13.79
C LEU A 76 -9.50 4.52 14.89
N VAL A 77 -10.07 4.44 16.10
CA VAL A 77 -9.42 3.78 17.24
C VAL A 77 -9.34 2.27 17.01
N ASP A 78 -10.41 1.68 16.49
CA ASP A 78 -10.44 0.26 16.14
C ASP A 78 -9.43 -0.02 15.03
N ALA A 79 -9.38 0.81 13.99
CA ALA A 79 -8.39 0.68 12.92
C ALA A 79 -6.94 0.76 13.44
N ALA A 80 -6.67 1.64 14.41
CA ALA A 80 -5.36 1.78 15.04
C ALA A 80 -4.99 0.54 15.86
N SER A 81 -5.94 -0.02 16.62
CA SER A 81 -5.73 -1.28 17.35
C SER A 81 -5.52 -2.46 16.39
N SER A 82 -6.23 -2.47 15.26
CA SER A 82 -6.12 -3.47 14.20
C SER A 82 -4.77 -3.40 13.49
N ASN A 83 -4.25 -2.21 13.16
CA ASN A 83 -2.90 -2.03 12.61
C ASN A 83 -2.42 -0.56 12.66
N LEU A 84 -1.80 -0.15 13.77
CA LEU A 84 -1.27 1.22 13.93
C LEU A 84 -0.20 1.57 12.88
N LEU A 85 0.65 0.61 12.51
CA LEU A 85 1.68 0.82 11.50
C LEU A 85 1.06 1.17 10.14
N PHE A 86 -0.03 0.47 9.76
CA PHE A 86 -0.77 0.77 8.53
C PHE A 86 -1.28 2.21 8.52
N LEU A 87 -1.92 2.68 9.60
CA LEU A 87 -2.39 4.06 9.70
C LEU A 87 -1.24 5.06 9.58
N ALA A 88 -0.12 4.79 10.25
CA ALA A 88 1.04 5.67 10.25
C ALA A 88 1.68 5.83 8.85
N VAL A 89 1.59 4.82 7.99
CA VAL A 89 2.21 4.85 6.66
C VAL A 89 1.29 5.39 5.56
N ILE A 90 -0.03 5.49 5.79
CA ILE A 90 -0.99 6.02 4.80
C ILE A 90 -0.55 7.39 4.25
N PRO A 91 -0.16 8.39 5.08
CA PRO A 91 0.27 9.69 4.56
C PRO A 91 1.49 9.61 3.65
N LEU A 92 2.45 8.75 4.01
CA LEU A 92 3.65 8.52 3.21
C LEU A 92 3.30 7.92 1.85
N PHE A 93 2.52 6.83 1.82
CA PHE A 93 2.09 6.20 0.57
C PHE A 93 1.21 7.13 -0.28
N GLY A 94 0.34 7.93 0.35
CA GLY A 94 -0.45 8.96 -0.32
C GLY A 94 0.43 10.00 -1.01
N TRP A 95 1.47 10.49 -0.32
CA TRP A 95 2.42 11.44 -0.89
C TRP A 95 3.23 10.83 -2.05
N VAL A 96 3.73 9.59 -1.90
CA VAL A 96 4.45 8.85 -2.95
C VAL A 96 3.56 8.67 -4.18
N PHE A 97 2.31 8.23 -3.98
CA PHE A 97 1.34 8.04 -5.05
C PHE A 97 1.02 9.36 -5.76
N TRP A 98 0.86 10.46 -5.02
CA TRP A 98 0.65 11.79 -5.57
C TRP A 98 1.83 12.26 -6.42
N ARG A 99 3.07 12.19 -5.89
CA ARG A 99 4.30 12.56 -6.60
C ARG A 99 4.46 11.80 -7.91
N TRP A 100 4.23 10.50 -7.85
CA TRP A 100 4.29 9.60 -9.00
C TRP A 100 3.23 9.94 -10.06
N THR A 101 1.98 10.14 -9.62
CA THR A 101 0.85 10.49 -10.48
C THR A 101 1.03 11.86 -11.13
N ALA A 102 1.46 12.86 -10.36
CA ALA A 102 1.74 14.21 -10.85
C ALA A 102 2.84 14.21 -11.92
N GLY A 103 3.94 13.46 -11.70
CA GLY A 103 5.00 13.32 -12.69
C GLY A 103 4.52 12.68 -14.00
N ARG A 104 3.67 11.65 -13.91
CA ARG A 104 3.06 11.02 -15.10
C ARG A 104 2.08 11.94 -15.83
N TRP A 105 1.34 12.76 -15.09
CA TRP A 105 0.41 13.74 -15.64
C TRP A 105 1.17 14.81 -16.44
N SER A 106 2.21 15.40 -15.86
CA SER A 106 3.04 16.42 -16.49
C SER A 106 4.03 15.89 -17.53
N GLY A 107 4.18 14.56 -17.65
CA GLY A 107 5.18 13.94 -18.53
C GLY A 107 6.63 14.09 -18.03
N ARG A 108 6.81 14.39 -16.75
CA ARG A 108 8.12 14.50 -16.08
C ARG A 108 8.17 13.41 -14.99
N PRO A 109 8.61 12.19 -15.32
CA PRO A 109 8.62 11.08 -14.38
C PRO A 109 9.31 11.46 -13.07
N TRP A 110 8.72 11.06 -11.94
CA TRP A 110 9.37 11.19 -10.66
C TRP A 110 10.37 10.04 -10.50
N ASP A 111 11.65 10.38 -10.37
CA ASP A 111 12.75 9.42 -10.25
C ASP A 111 13.50 9.65 -8.92
N PRO A 112 13.14 8.92 -7.86
CA PRO A 112 13.79 9.05 -6.57
C PRO A 112 15.18 8.38 -6.58
N ASP A 113 16.14 9.00 -5.89
CA ASP A 113 17.49 8.44 -5.68
C ASP A 113 17.44 7.00 -5.15
N SER A 114 18.13 6.08 -5.83
CA SER A 114 18.10 4.64 -5.53
C SER A 114 18.67 4.31 -4.15
N ARG A 115 19.72 5.04 -3.71
CA ARG A 115 20.31 4.86 -2.37
C ARG A 115 19.36 5.32 -1.27
N ARG A 116 18.63 6.41 -1.49
CA ARG A 116 17.58 6.87 -0.58
C ARG A 116 16.42 5.89 -0.55
N LEU A 117 15.98 5.37 -1.70
CA LEU A 117 14.92 4.37 -1.77
C LEU A 117 15.31 3.10 -1.00
N ALA A 118 16.52 2.57 -1.23
CA ALA A 118 17.02 1.40 -0.51
C ALA A 118 17.05 1.62 1.01
N ARG A 119 17.51 2.79 1.47
CA ARG A 119 17.50 3.15 2.90
C ARG A 119 16.09 3.21 3.48
N VAL A 120 15.16 3.89 2.81
CA VAL A 120 13.76 3.98 3.27
C VAL A 120 13.12 2.61 3.32
N THR A 121 13.32 1.77 2.30
CA THR A 121 12.83 0.39 2.29
C THR A 121 13.43 -0.43 3.44
N GLY A 122 14.74 -0.32 3.69
CA GLY A 122 15.39 -1.00 4.82
C GLY A 122 14.82 -0.58 6.18
N VAL A 123 14.63 0.73 6.39
CA VAL A 123 13.99 1.26 7.61
C VAL A 123 12.55 0.75 7.74
N MET A 124 11.76 0.77 6.67
CA MET A 124 10.39 0.26 6.67
C MET A 124 10.31 -1.23 7.02
N ILE A 125 11.23 -2.03 6.49
CA ILE A 125 11.33 -3.47 6.83
C ILE A 125 11.68 -3.63 8.32
N ALA A 126 12.68 -2.90 8.81
CA ALA A 126 13.06 -2.97 10.22
C ALA A 126 11.90 -2.58 11.15
N VAL A 127 11.19 -1.49 10.83
CA VAL A 127 10.00 -1.05 11.58
C VAL A 127 8.89 -2.09 11.53
N MET A 128 8.64 -2.70 10.36
CA MET A 128 7.65 -3.77 10.21
C MET A 128 7.99 -4.98 11.10
N VAL A 129 9.26 -5.38 11.16
CA VAL A 129 9.72 -6.47 12.03
C VAL A 129 9.53 -6.13 13.49
N VAL A 130 10.00 -4.95 13.93
CA VAL A 130 9.84 -4.48 15.32
C VAL A 130 8.36 -4.40 15.71
N PHE A 131 7.52 -3.84 14.85
CA PHE A 131 6.08 -3.77 15.06
C PHE A 131 5.45 -5.16 15.20
N THR A 132 5.84 -6.10 14.34
CA THR A 132 5.34 -7.48 14.39
C THR A 132 5.73 -8.15 15.71
N VAL A 133 6.98 -7.98 16.15
CA VAL A 133 7.44 -8.51 17.45
C VAL A 133 6.65 -7.90 18.59
N LEU A 134 6.56 -6.56 18.67
CA LEU A 134 5.84 -5.86 19.74
C LEU A 134 4.38 -6.31 19.84
N ARG A 135 3.69 -6.41 18.70
CA ARG A 135 2.29 -6.86 18.61
C ARG A 135 2.06 -8.29 19.13
N ASN A 136 3.08 -9.14 19.14
CA ASN A 136 2.99 -10.53 19.63
C ASN A 136 3.56 -10.68 21.06
N THR A 137 3.75 -9.57 21.80
CA THR A 137 4.18 -9.57 23.20
C THR A 137 3.13 -8.92 24.11
N PRO A 138 3.18 -9.13 25.43
CA PRO A 138 2.24 -8.49 26.38
C PRO A 138 2.23 -6.96 26.28
N TYR A 139 3.37 -6.34 25.93
CA TYR A 139 3.51 -4.89 25.78
C TYR A 139 2.72 -4.32 24.59
N GLY A 140 2.39 -5.15 23.60
CA GLY A 140 1.65 -4.76 22.41
C GLY A 140 0.28 -5.43 22.31
N ALA A 141 -0.28 -5.96 23.40
CA ALA A 141 -1.55 -6.69 23.38
C ALA A 141 -2.71 -5.89 22.77
N TRP A 142 -2.73 -4.56 22.98
CA TRP A 142 -3.74 -3.67 22.38
C TRP A 142 -3.65 -3.60 20.84
N LEU A 143 -2.49 -3.90 20.26
CA LEU A 143 -2.28 -3.93 18.81
C LEU A 143 -2.74 -5.26 18.19
N ALA A 144 -3.20 -6.22 18.99
CA ALA A 144 -3.67 -7.54 18.55
C ALA A 144 -5.08 -7.86 19.11
N PRO A 145 -6.09 -7.00 18.83
CA PRO A 145 -7.47 -7.26 19.24
C PRO A 145 -8.08 -8.42 18.45
#